data_AF-A0A8T5QWN6-F1
#
_entry.id   AF-A0A8T5QWN6-F1
#
_cell.length_a   1.000
_cell.length_b   1.000
_cell.length_c   1.000
_cell.angle_alpha   90.00
_cell.angle_beta   90.00
_cell.angle_gamma   90.00
#
_symmetry.space_group_name_H-M   'P 1'
#
loop_
_entity.id
_entity.type
_entity.pdbx_description
1 polymer ?
#
loop_
_entity_poly.entity_id
_entity_poly.type
_entity_poly.pdbx_seq_one_letter_code
_entity_poly.pdbx_strand_id
1 'polypeptide(L)'
;MKALLITNKGGEHAASIEVKKILNKDSELFEKYIEFKVDNFEELFKLSYFSQTAKRIVLLDDLNNWLDEKLTFCLRADKKELERELGGEINKEDKYKVDLENPDIPLYNIDGKTGIDFTGDISKREYRVFTNKHTLKGTTASVLLIEAGYNGDEILLDPFAQDGTIAIEAAHMTTNKSVRHFDWDKMKFVDFEKFKDIDFEEIFEEYEEDIVEKEEKIHATSFDMKEINAIKKNAKIANINKELEFSRKDIDYLDQKFEEGEIDIIVSYLPRLNEKLLHEFYHQAEYIAKKVVILVDEDFETENPYFEVEKEKDLYIGTSVKRILWLKKIPEKD
;
A
#
# COMPACT_ATOMS: atom_id res chain seq x y z
N MET A 1 3.46 -2.07 -24.51
CA MET A 1 2.30 -2.86 -24.02
C MET A 1 1.45 -1.97 -23.11
N LYS A 2 0.27 -2.43 -22.68
CA LYS A 2 -0.54 -1.72 -21.67
C LYS A 2 -0.59 -2.55 -20.39
N ALA A 3 -0.61 -1.91 -19.23
CA ALA A 3 -0.72 -2.60 -17.95
C ALA A 3 -1.78 -1.93 -17.08
N LEU A 4 -2.37 -2.73 -16.19
CA LEU A 4 -3.29 -2.29 -15.16
C LEU A 4 -2.64 -2.49 -13.80
N LEU A 5 -2.69 -1.49 -12.93
CA LEU A 5 -2.36 -1.64 -11.51
C LEU A 5 -3.67 -1.58 -10.72
N ILE A 6 -4.03 -2.70 -10.10
CA ILE A 6 -5.25 -2.85 -9.31
C ILE A 6 -4.97 -2.47 -7.86
N THR A 7 -5.82 -1.62 -7.29
CA THR A 7 -5.70 -1.09 -5.93
C THR A 7 -7.04 -1.16 -5.18
N ASN A 8 -7.16 -0.49 -4.03
CA ASN A 8 -8.45 -0.27 -3.39
C ASN A 8 -9.24 0.81 -4.14
N LYS A 9 -10.58 0.71 -4.14
CA LYS A 9 -11.40 1.84 -4.58
C LYS A 9 -11.09 3.06 -3.69
N GLY A 10 -10.79 4.20 -4.31
CA GLY A 10 -10.28 5.39 -3.63
C GLY A 10 -8.75 5.47 -3.58
N GLY A 11 -8.01 4.42 -3.97
CA GLY A 11 -6.55 4.39 -4.00
C GLY A 11 -5.92 4.69 -5.37
N GLU A 12 -6.72 4.95 -6.40
CA GLU A 12 -6.30 5.09 -7.80
C GLU A 12 -5.32 6.26 -7.99
N HIS A 13 -5.59 7.38 -7.31
CA HIS A 13 -4.75 8.57 -7.38
C HIS A 13 -3.36 8.32 -6.76
N ALA A 14 -3.30 7.71 -5.57
CA ALA A 14 -2.04 7.26 -4.99
C ALA A 14 -1.26 6.29 -5.88
N ALA A 15 -1.95 5.30 -6.49
CA ALA A 15 -1.32 4.38 -7.43
C ALA A 15 -0.77 5.10 -8.67
N SER A 16 -1.46 6.13 -9.17
CA SER A 16 -1.00 6.95 -10.29
C SER A 16 0.27 7.72 -9.96
N ILE A 17 0.33 8.33 -8.76
CA ILE A 17 1.53 8.99 -8.24
C ILE A 17 2.70 8.00 -8.14
N GLU A 18 2.44 6.80 -7.62
CA GLU A 18 3.46 5.75 -7.49
C GLU A 18 4.01 5.29 -8.85
N VAL A 19 3.15 5.02 -9.83
CA VAL A 19 3.57 4.69 -11.21
C VAL A 19 4.37 5.84 -11.83
N LYS A 20 3.95 7.09 -11.61
CA LYS A 20 4.70 8.25 -12.08
C LYS A 20 6.08 8.34 -11.42
N LYS A 21 6.19 8.06 -10.12
CA LYS A 21 7.47 8.08 -9.39
C LYS A 21 8.41 6.96 -9.85
N ILE A 22 7.90 5.73 -10.01
CA ILE A 22 8.73 4.55 -10.30
C ILE A 22 9.12 4.48 -11.78
N LEU A 23 8.18 4.77 -12.69
CA LEU A 23 8.36 4.56 -14.14
C LEU A 23 8.37 5.87 -14.96
N ASN A 24 8.09 7.02 -14.35
CA ASN A 24 7.90 8.30 -15.06
C ASN A 24 6.80 8.24 -16.14
N LYS A 25 5.77 7.43 -15.93
CA LYS A 25 4.62 7.29 -16.83
C LYS A 25 3.37 7.93 -16.24
N ASP A 26 2.57 8.55 -17.09
CA ASP A 26 1.23 8.99 -16.72
C ASP A 26 0.26 7.81 -16.81
N SER A 27 -0.82 7.87 -16.03
CA SER A 27 -1.85 6.83 -15.99
C SER A 27 -3.26 7.42 -16.05
N GLU A 28 -4.19 6.64 -16.59
CA GLU A 28 -5.61 6.92 -16.60
C GLU A 28 -6.28 6.20 -15.42
N LEU A 29 -7.17 6.90 -14.71
CA LEU A 29 -7.79 6.40 -13.48
C LEU A 29 -9.16 5.77 -13.79
N PHE A 30 -9.37 4.57 -13.28
CA PHE A 30 -10.63 3.84 -13.33
C PHE A 30 -11.00 3.35 -11.93
N GLU A 31 -12.28 3.04 -11.68
CA GLU A 31 -12.65 2.53 -10.36
C GLU A 31 -11.88 1.23 -10.03
N LYS A 32 -11.09 1.24 -8.94
CA LYS A 32 -10.21 0.16 -8.43
C LYS A 32 -8.91 -0.08 -9.20
N TYR A 33 -8.62 0.61 -10.29
CA TYR A 33 -7.37 0.39 -11.03
C TYR A 33 -6.92 1.62 -11.82
N ILE A 34 -5.65 1.64 -12.19
CA ILE A 34 -5.12 2.59 -13.17
C ILE A 34 -4.64 1.84 -14.40
N GLU A 35 -4.72 2.47 -15.57
CA GLU A 35 -4.17 1.97 -16.83
C GLU A 35 -3.01 2.86 -17.29
N PHE A 36 -1.90 2.24 -17.70
CA PHE A 36 -0.71 2.95 -18.17
C PHE A 36 0.03 2.15 -19.26
N LYS A 37 0.92 2.82 -19.97
CA LYS A 37 1.80 2.18 -20.96
C LYS A 37 3.08 1.71 -20.29
N VAL A 38 3.54 0.54 -20.72
CA VAL A 38 4.86 0.01 -20.39
C VAL A 38 5.62 -0.32 -21.67
N ASP A 39 6.90 0.03 -21.71
CA ASP A 39 7.71 -0.10 -22.93
C ASP A 39 8.37 -1.50 -23.03
N ASN A 40 8.69 -2.12 -21.90
CA ASN A 40 9.34 -3.42 -21.81
C ASN A 40 8.94 -4.17 -20.53
N PHE A 41 9.44 -5.40 -20.35
CA PHE A 41 9.18 -6.20 -19.14
C PHE A 41 9.95 -5.72 -17.91
N GLU A 42 11.11 -5.09 -18.11
CA GLU A 42 11.94 -4.53 -17.03
C GLU A 42 11.18 -3.46 -16.22
N GLU A 43 10.43 -2.59 -16.90
CA GLU A 43 9.52 -1.64 -16.26
C GLU A 43 8.45 -2.35 -15.41
N LEU A 44 7.93 -3.50 -15.85
CA LEU A 44 6.98 -4.29 -15.06
C LEU A 44 7.64 -4.99 -13.87
N PHE A 45 8.86 -5.51 -14.03
CA PHE A 45 9.62 -6.09 -12.91
C PHE A 45 9.89 -5.04 -11.85
N LYS A 46 10.38 -3.86 -12.26
CA LYS A 46 10.66 -2.73 -11.37
C LYS A 46 9.40 -2.26 -10.63
N LEU A 47 8.29 -2.07 -11.35
CA LEU A 47 7.04 -1.68 -10.72
C LEU A 47 6.51 -2.76 -9.78
N SER A 48 6.58 -4.03 -10.17
CA SER A 48 6.12 -5.15 -9.32
C SER A 48 6.94 -5.24 -8.03
N TYR A 49 8.25 -5.00 -8.13
CA TYR A 49 9.16 -5.04 -7.00
C TYR A 49 8.93 -3.87 -6.04
N PHE A 50 8.78 -2.64 -6.53
CA PHE A 50 8.69 -1.45 -5.68
C PHE A 50 7.27 -1.00 -5.31
N SER A 51 6.24 -1.44 -6.04
CA SER A 51 4.89 -0.95 -5.77
C SER A 51 4.40 -1.35 -4.39
N GLN A 52 4.07 -0.32 -3.62
CA GLN A 52 3.45 -0.45 -2.32
C GLN A 52 1.92 -0.34 -2.39
N THR A 53 1.36 0.33 -3.39
CA THR A 53 -0.11 0.47 -3.52
C THR A 53 -0.79 -0.67 -4.27
N ALA A 54 -0.06 -1.41 -5.10
CA ALA A 54 -0.62 -2.48 -5.91
C ALA A 54 -1.11 -3.65 -5.07
N LYS A 55 -2.32 -4.13 -5.38
CA LYS A 55 -2.77 -5.48 -5.02
C LYS A 55 -2.39 -6.48 -6.08
N ARG A 56 -2.37 -6.06 -7.35
CA ARG A 56 -2.10 -6.90 -8.51
C ARG A 56 -1.70 -5.99 -9.67
N ILE A 57 -0.77 -6.45 -10.49
CA ILE A 57 -0.46 -5.85 -11.80
C ILE A 57 -0.89 -6.84 -12.88
N VAL A 58 -1.63 -6.35 -13.87
CA VAL A 58 -2.16 -7.14 -14.98
C VAL A 58 -1.62 -6.59 -16.28
N LEU A 59 -0.97 -7.44 -17.09
CA LEU A 59 -0.47 -7.06 -18.40
C LEU A 59 -1.53 -7.33 -19.47
N LEU A 60 -1.90 -6.29 -20.21
CA LEU A 60 -2.75 -6.38 -21.38
C LEU A 60 -1.88 -6.65 -22.62
N ASP A 61 -1.85 -7.91 -23.04
CA ASP A 61 -1.12 -8.40 -24.20
C ASP A 61 -1.93 -9.51 -24.89
N ASP A 62 -1.54 -9.88 -26.12
CA ASP A 62 -2.14 -11.00 -26.83
C ASP A 62 -1.86 -12.32 -26.09
N LEU A 63 -2.92 -13.02 -25.67
CA LEU A 63 -2.83 -14.28 -24.94
C LEU A 63 -2.06 -15.35 -25.71
N ASN A 64 -2.04 -15.32 -27.05
CA ASN A 64 -1.26 -16.27 -27.86
C ASN A 64 0.25 -16.10 -27.69
N ASN A 65 0.72 -14.97 -27.15
CA ASN A 65 2.14 -14.75 -26.80
C ASN A 65 2.54 -15.39 -25.45
N TRP A 66 1.58 -15.95 -24.72
CA TRP A 66 1.74 -16.44 -23.35
C TRP A 66 1.23 -17.88 -23.18
N LEU A 67 0.13 -18.24 -23.84
CA LEU A 67 -0.49 -19.56 -23.76
C LEU A 67 -0.14 -20.42 -24.96
N ASP A 68 0.26 -21.65 -24.70
CA ASP A 68 0.35 -22.74 -25.68
C ASP A 68 -0.43 -23.98 -25.20
N GLU A 69 -0.50 -25.02 -26.04
CA GLU A 69 -1.24 -26.26 -25.74
C GLU A 69 -0.66 -27.08 -24.56
N LYS A 70 0.58 -26.79 -24.15
CA LYS A 70 1.25 -27.49 -23.05
C LYS A 70 0.94 -26.83 -21.71
N LEU A 71 0.90 -25.49 -21.70
CA LEU A 71 0.67 -24.66 -20.53
C LEU A 71 -0.79 -24.71 -20.06
N THR A 72 -0.95 -24.43 -18.78
CA THR A 72 -2.23 -24.33 -18.07
C THR A 72 -2.57 -22.87 -17.77
N PHE A 73 -3.86 -22.57 -17.75
CA PHE A 73 -4.34 -21.25 -17.36
C PHE A 73 -5.51 -21.34 -16.38
N CYS A 74 -5.75 -20.23 -15.69
CA CYS A 74 -7.03 -19.98 -15.03
C CYS A 74 -7.44 -18.54 -15.27
N LEU A 75 -8.73 -18.24 -15.16
CA LEU A 75 -9.22 -16.86 -15.14
C LEU A 75 -9.80 -16.54 -13.77
N ARG A 76 -9.37 -15.40 -13.23
CA ARG A 76 -9.89 -14.80 -12.00
C ARG A 76 -10.58 -13.49 -12.30
N ALA A 77 -11.59 -13.16 -11.52
CA ALA A 77 -12.31 -11.89 -11.68
C ALA A 77 -12.87 -11.41 -10.33
N ASP A 78 -13.24 -10.13 -10.28
CA ASP A 78 -13.96 -9.56 -9.13
C ASP A 78 -15.28 -10.29 -8.84
N LYS A 79 -15.89 -10.90 -9.86
CA LYS A 79 -17.14 -11.68 -9.75
C LYS A 79 -16.89 -13.11 -10.24
N LYS A 80 -17.10 -14.10 -9.35
CA LYS A 80 -16.94 -15.52 -9.67
C LYS A 80 -17.75 -16.00 -10.87
N GLU A 81 -18.90 -15.39 -11.13
CA GLU A 81 -19.76 -15.72 -12.28
C GLU A 81 -19.02 -15.48 -13.61
N LEU A 82 -18.23 -14.40 -13.70
CA LEU A 82 -17.45 -14.05 -14.87
C LEU A 82 -16.27 -15.00 -15.10
N GLU A 83 -15.75 -15.64 -14.04
CA GLU A 83 -14.62 -16.56 -14.16
C GLU A 83 -14.94 -17.74 -15.08
N ARG A 84 -16.12 -18.34 -14.88
CA ARG A 84 -16.57 -19.48 -15.67
C ARG A 84 -16.97 -19.08 -17.09
N GLU A 85 -17.67 -17.97 -17.23
CA GLU A 85 -18.13 -17.46 -18.52
C GLU A 85 -16.95 -17.12 -19.43
N LEU A 86 -16.09 -16.20 -18.99
CA LEU A 86 -14.94 -15.73 -19.76
C LEU A 86 -13.88 -16.83 -19.94
N GLY A 87 -13.65 -17.65 -18.91
CA GLY A 87 -12.75 -18.81 -19.03
C GLY A 87 -13.23 -19.81 -20.08
N GLY A 88 -14.54 -20.05 -20.16
CA GLY A 88 -15.15 -20.89 -21.20
C GLY A 88 -15.05 -20.29 -22.60
N GLU A 89 -15.15 -18.97 -22.73
CA GLU A 89 -14.94 -18.28 -24.01
C GLU A 89 -13.50 -18.37 -24.50
N ILE A 90 -12.53 -18.18 -23.59
CA ILE A 90 -11.10 -18.31 -23.90
C ILE A 90 -10.75 -19.73 -24.34
N ASN A 91 -11.39 -20.75 -23.74
CA ASN A 91 -11.13 -22.16 -24.04
C ASN A 91 -12.22 -22.85 -24.86
N LYS A 92 -12.93 -22.12 -25.73
CA LYS A 92 -14.11 -22.63 -26.45
C LYS A 92 -13.83 -23.82 -27.39
N GLU A 93 -12.56 -24.06 -27.74
CA GLU A 93 -12.10 -25.16 -28.58
C GLU A 93 -11.22 -26.17 -27.82
N ASP A 94 -11.23 -26.13 -26.48
CA ASP A 94 -10.34 -26.94 -25.61
C ASP A 94 -8.86 -26.84 -26.01
N LYS A 95 -8.48 -25.67 -26.55
CA LYS A 95 -7.13 -25.37 -27.06
C LYS A 95 -6.08 -25.36 -25.95
N TYR A 96 -6.46 -24.94 -24.74
CA TYR A 96 -5.58 -24.78 -23.60
C TYR A 96 -6.00 -25.70 -22.46
N LYS A 97 -5.05 -26.05 -21.59
CA LYS A 97 -5.33 -26.78 -20.36
C LYS A 97 -5.77 -25.82 -19.27
N VAL A 98 -6.66 -26.27 -18.40
CA VAL A 98 -7.15 -25.48 -17.26
C VAL A 98 -6.63 -26.08 -15.96
N ASP A 99 -5.93 -25.27 -15.16
CA ASP A 99 -5.57 -25.59 -13.79
C ASP A 99 -6.08 -24.46 -12.88
N LEU A 100 -7.06 -24.77 -12.04
CA LEU A 100 -7.71 -23.78 -11.17
C LEU A 100 -6.94 -23.52 -9.88
N GLU A 101 -5.86 -24.25 -9.59
CA GLU A 101 -5.10 -24.09 -8.34
C GLU A 101 -3.73 -23.49 -8.62
N ASN A 102 -2.99 -24.06 -9.57
CA ASN A 102 -1.60 -23.70 -9.88
C ASN A 102 -1.41 -23.56 -11.40
N PRO A 103 -2.07 -22.58 -12.05
CA PRO A 103 -1.86 -22.36 -13.48
C PRO A 103 -0.45 -21.87 -13.77
N ASP A 104 0.08 -22.26 -14.93
CA ASP A 104 1.32 -21.69 -15.47
C ASP A 104 1.13 -20.21 -15.81
N ILE A 105 -0.03 -19.86 -16.41
CA ILE A 105 -0.37 -18.50 -16.81
C ILE A 105 -1.74 -18.12 -16.20
N PRO A 106 -1.75 -17.46 -15.03
CA PRO A 106 -2.98 -16.91 -14.47
C PRO A 106 -3.45 -15.69 -15.28
N LEU A 107 -4.75 -15.58 -15.47
CA LEU A 107 -5.41 -14.43 -16.09
C LEU A 107 -6.27 -13.71 -15.06
N TYR A 108 -6.37 -12.38 -15.19
CA TYR A 108 -7.27 -11.57 -14.38
C TYR A 108 -8.17 -10.73 -15.28
N ASN A 109 -9.46 -10.71 -14.95
CA ASN A 109 -10.44 -9.82 -15.56
C ASN A 109 -10.91 -8.76 -14.56
N ILE A 110 -10.83 -7.50 -14.98
CA ILE A 110 -11.44 -6.37 -14.29
C ILE A 110 -12.11 -5.47 -15.32
N ASP A 111 -13.37 -5.10 -15.07
CA ASP A 111 -14.09 -4.13 -15.90
C ASP A 111 -14.08 -4.47 -17.41
N GLY A 112 -14.25 -5.76 -17.73
CA GLY A 112 -14.24 -6.25 -19.11
C GLY A 112 -12.85 -6.35 -19.76
N LYS A 113 -11.78 -5.98 -19.06
CA LYS A 113 -10.39 -6.12 -19.52
C LYS A 113 -9.78 -7.40 -18.95
N THR A 114 -9.48 -8.36 -19.81
CA THR A 114 -8.74 -9.58 -19.45
C THR A 114 -7.27 -9.44 -19.83
N GLY A 115 -6.36 -9.77 -18.93
CA GLY A 115 -4.93 -9.82 -19.20
C GLY A 115 -4.19 -10.85 -18.34
N ILE A 116 -2.88 -10.93 -18.53
CA ILE A 116 -2.00 -11.81 -17.75
C ILE A 116 -1.89 -11.25 -16.34
N ASP A 117 -2.24 -12.06 -15.34
CA ASP A 117 -2.07 -11.74 -13.93
C ASP A 117 -0.59 -11.83 -13.57
N PHE A 118 0.13 -10.75 -13.83
CA PHE A 118 1.58 -10.72 -13.84
C PHE A 118 2.18 -10.97 -12.45
N THR A 119 1.58 -10.42 -11.40
CA THR A 119 2.14 -10.50 -10.04
C THR A 119 1.48 -11.53 -9.15
N GLY A 120 0.23 -11.93 -9.43
CA GLY A 120 -0.59 -12.50 -8.37
C GLY A 120 -1.08 -11.42 -7.38
N ASP A 121 -1.72 -11.84 -6.29
CA ASP A 121 -2.16 -10.93 -5.21
C ASP A 121 -0.97 -10.58 -4.31
N ILE A 122 -0.42 -9.39 -4.56
CA ILE A 122 0.65 -8.78 -3.79
C ILE A 122 0.10 -7.77 -2.76
N SER A 123 -1.13 -7.94 -2.27
CA SER A 123 -1.63 -7.13 -1.14
C SER A 123 -1.16 -7.64 0.23
N LYS A 124 -0.70 -8.89 0.31
CA LYS A 124 -0.12 -9.48 1.52
C LYS A 124 1.33 -9.04 1.67
N ARG A 125 1.74 -8.78 2.91
CA ARG A 125 3.10 -8.38 3.27
C ARG A 125 3.62 -9.42 4.26
N GLU A 126 4.74 -10.05 3.96
CA GLU A 126 5.28 -11.12 4.80
C GLU A 126 5.80 -10.62 6.14
N TYR A 127 6.20 -9.34 6.23
CA TYR A 127 6.58 -8.73 7.52
C TYR A 127 5.43 -8.67 8.52
N ARG A 128 4.17 -8.67 8.06
CA ARG A 128 2.99 -8.41 8.88
C ARG A 128 2.51 -9.67 9.60
N VAL A 129 3.36 -10.18 10.51
CA VAL A 129 3.15 -11.43 11.26
C VAL A 129 2.39 -11.19 12.58
N PHE A 130 2.77 -10.15 13.32
CA PHE A 130 2.17 -9.82 14.61
C PHE A 130 1.10 -8.74 14.41
N THR A 131 -0.07 -9.13 13.91
CA THR A 131 -1.14 -8.20 13.51
C THR A 131 -2.11 -7.87 14.64
N ASN A 132 -2.69 -6.67 14.63
CA ASN A 132 -3.91 -6.34 15.38
C ASN A 132 -5.12 -6.44 14.44
N LYS A 133 -6.30 -6.82 14.96
CA LYS A 133 -7.54 -6.96 14.17
C LYS A 133 -7.96 -5.66 13.49
N HIS A 134 -7.54 -4.52 14.03
CA HIS A 134 -7.91 -3.19 13.58
C HIS A 134 -6.86 -2.51 12.70
N THR A 135 -5.80 -3.23 12.29
CA THR A 135 -4.73 -2.63 11.48
C THR A 135 -5.04 -2.64 9.99
N LEU A 136 -4.47 -1.67 9.29
CA LEU A 136 -4.56 -1.60 7.84
C LEU A 136 -3.77 -2.72 7.19
N LYS A 137 -4.14 -3.08 5.97
CA LYS A 137 -3.22 -3.79 5.08
C LYS A 137 -2.13 -2.82 4.61
N GLY A 138 -0.93 -3.34 4.33
CA GLY A 138 0.20 -2.53 3.85
C GLY A 138 -0.14 -1.68 2.61
N THR A 139 -0.90 -2.24 1.66
CA THR A 139 -1.35 -1.49 0.47
C THR A 139 -2.27 -0.32 0.81
N THR A 140 -3.17 -0.48 1.79
CA THR A 140 -4.05 0.60 2.25
C THR A 140 -3.26 1.67 3.03
N ALA A 141 -2.32 1.26 3.88
CA ALA A 141 -1.44 2.19 4.59
C ALA A 141 -0.59 3.03 3.61
N SER A 142 -0.08 2.40 2.55
CA SER A 142 0.69 3.08 1.51
C SER A 142 -0.14 4.08 0.70
N VAL A 143 -1.40 3.71 0.38
CA VAL A 143 -2.35 4.66 -0.21
C VAL A 143 -2.56 5.86 0.72
N LEU A 144 -2.79 5.62 2.02
CA LEU A 144 -2.97 6.71 3.00
C LEU A 144 -1.75 7.64 3.06
N LEU A 145 -0.53 7.09 3.09
CA LEU A 145 0.72 7.86 3.12
C LEU A 145 0.87 8.75 1.87
N ILE A 146 0.67 8.19 0.68
CA ILE A 146 0.79 8.94 -0.58
C ILE A 146 -0.32 10.01 -0.68
N GLU A 147 -1.55 9.69 -0.29
CA GLU A 147 -2.65 10.67 -0.24
C GLU A 147 -2.39 11.79 0.77
N ALA A 148 -1.73 11.47 1.90
CA ALA A 148 -1.28 12.46 2.88
C ALA A 148 -0.14 13.36 2.33
N GLY A 149 0.44 13.01 1.19
CA GLY A 149 1.56 13.73 0.57
C GLY A 149 2.91 13.39 1.18
N TYR A 150 3.03 12.25 1.87
CA TYR A 150 4.30 11.76 2.40
C TYR A 150 5.19 11.22 1.26
N ASN A 151 6.42 11.72 1.16
CA ASN A 151 7.35 11.33 0.11
C ASN A 151 8.66 10.70 0.64
N GLY A 152 8.80 10.61 1.96
CA GLY A 152 9.97 10.03 2.64
C GLY A 152 11.01 11.06 3.06
N ASP A 153 10.67 12.36 3.03
CA ASP A 153 11.53 13.44 3.49
C ASP A 153 11.04 14.10 4.77
N GLU A 154 9.74 13.97 5.05
CA GLU A 154 9.03 14.49 6.21
C GLU A 154 9.32 13.69 7.49
N ILE A 155 9.37 14.37 8.63
CA ILE A 155 9.27 13.75 9.95
C ILE A 155 7.82 13.33 10.19
N LEU A 156 7.58 12.02 10.22
CA LEU A 156 6.25 11.42 10.33
C LEU A 156 5.99 10.89 11.74
N LEU A 157 4.78 11.12 12.24
CA LEU A 157 4.27 10.49 13.46
C LEU A 157 2.99 9.68 13.16
N ASP A 158 2.99 8.42 13.56
CA ASP A 158 1.77 7.64 13.78
C ASP A 158 1.56 7.46 15.29
N PRO A 159 0.65 8.25 15.91
CA PRO A 159 0.44 8.19 17.35
C PRO A 159 -0.41 6.99 17.81
N PHE A 160 -1.03 6.28 16.86
CA PHE A 160 -1.85 5.09 17.10
C PHE A 160 -1.34 3.90 16.27
N ALA A 161 -0.03 3.66 16.35
CA ALA A 161 0.68 2.80 15.41
C ALA A 161 0.25 1.33 15.41
N GLN A 162 -0.40 0.84 16.47
CA GLN A 162 -0.90 -0.53 16.58
C GLN A 162 0.19 -1.59 16.26
N ASP A 163 0.14 -2.25 15.09
CA ASP A 163 1.14 -3.23 14.68
C ASP A 163 2.30 -2.65 13.84
N GLY A 164 2.28 -1.33 13.60
CA GLY A 164 3.32 -0.57 12.93
C GLY A 164 3.16 -0.48 11.43
N THR A 165 2.07 -0.98 10.85
CA THR A 165 1.93 -1.06 9.39
C THR A 165 2.15 0.28 8.68
N ILE A 166 1.58 1.39 9.17
CA ILE A 166 1.79 2.71 8.55
C ILE A 166 3.26 3.13 8.64
N ALA A 167 3.86 3.03 9.83
CA ALA A 167 5.26 3.38 10.04
C ALA A 167 6.22 2.54 9.18
N ILE A 168 6.01 1.22 9.10
CA ILE A 168 6.85 0.31 8.30
C ILE A 168 6.75 0.64 6.81
N GLU A 169 5.54 0.85 6.27
CA GLU A 169 5.39 1.22 4.86
C GLU A 169 5.99 2.61 4.57
N ALA A 170 5.89 3.57 5.49
CA ALA A 170 6.54 4.88 5.38
C ALA A 170 8.07 4.76 5.32
N ALA A 171 8.63 3.84 6.09
CA ALA A 171 10.06 3.65 6.14
C ALA A 171 10.62 2.93 4.90
N HIS A 172 9.85 2.03 4.28
CA HIS A 172 10.14 1.53 2.93
C HIS A 172 10.12 2.65 1.88
N MET A 173 9.12 3.55 1.92
CA MET A 173 9.06 4.72 1.01
C MET A 173 10.26 5.67 1.18
N THR A 174 10.79 5.76 2.41
CA THR A 174 11.91 6.64 2.78
C THR A 174 13.27 6.12 2.34
N THR A 175 13.48 4.82 2.48
CA THR A 175 14.77 4.16 2.23
C THR A 175 14.93 3.67 0.80
N ASN A 176 13.83 3.64 0.04
CA ASN A 176 13.75 2.96 -1.25
C ASN A 176 14.04 1.45 -1.16
N LYS A 177 13.99 0.86 0.04
CA LYS A 177 14.06 -0.60 0.21
C LYS A 177 12.72 -1.21 -0.13
N SER A 178 12.71 -2.27 -0.94
CA SER A 178 11.44 -2.89 -1.29
C SER A 178 10.80 -3.62 -0.11
N VAL A 179 9.49 -3.47 0.01
CA VAL A 179 8.62 -4.34 0.83
C VAL A 179 8.63 -5.81 0.37
N ARG A 180 9.24 -6.08 -0.78
CA ARG A 180 9.37 -7.40 -1.44
C ARG A 180 10.75 -8.03 -1.37
N HIS A 181 11.71 -7.39 -0.72
CA HIS A 181 13.09 -7.89 -0.66
C HIS A 181 13.21 -9.36 -0.22
N PHE A 182 12.36 -9.81 0.71
CA PHE A 182 12.39 -11.21 1.21
C PHE A 182 11.31 -12.14 0.62
N ASP A 183 10.46 -11.67 -0.30
CA ASP A 183 9.37 -12.46 -0.86
C ASP A 183 9.08 -12.21 -2.35
N TRP A 184 10.05 -11.62 -3.06
CA TRP A 184 9.94 -11.34 -4.49
C TRP A 184 9.73 -12.60 -5.32
N ASP A 185 10.29 -13.72 -4.86
CA ASP A 185 10.20 -15.06 -5.46
C ASP A 185 8.76 -15.62 -5.46
N LYS A 186 7.86 -15.03 -4.67
CA LYS A 186 6.43 -15.41 -4.62
C LYS A 186 5.58 -14.71 -5.67
N MET A 187 6.13 -13.72 -6.39
CA MET A 187 5.40 -13.00 -7.44
C MET A 187 5.27 -13.88 -8.69
N LYS A 188 4.08 -13.89 -9.31
CA LYS A 188 3.75 -14.88 -10.34
C LYS A 188 4.64 -14.88 -11.57
N PHE A 189 5.14 -13.72 -11.98
CA PHE A 189 6.01 -13.64 -13.16
C PHE A 189 7.35 -14.37 -13.00
N VAL A 190 7.81 -14.58 -11.76
CA VAL A 190 9.06 -15.31 -11.51
C VAL A 190 8.96 -16.76 -12.00
N ASP A 191 7.77 -17.36 -11.92
CA ASP A 191 7.50 -18.74 -12.34
C ASP A 191 7.19 -18.87 -13.85
N PHE A 192 7.06 -17.76 -14.59
CA PHE A 192 6.69 -17.84 -15.99
C PHE A 192 7.81 -18.44 -16.83
N GLU A 193 7.51 -19.48 -17.61
CA GLU A 193 8.45 -20.15 -18.53
C GLU A 193 9.17 -19.16 -19.47
N LYS A 194 8.50 -18.05 -19.81
CA LYS A 194 9.03 -16.95 -20.63
C LYS A 194 10.24 -16.24 -20.00
N PHE A 195 10.38 -16.32 -18.69
CA PHE A 195 11.40 -15.63 -17.90
C PHE A 195 12.31 -16.59 -17.12
N LYS A 196 12.26 -17.90 -17.41
CA LYS A 196 13.06 -18.91 -16.70
C LYS A 196 14.57 -18.70 -16.74
N ASP A 197 15.06 -18.00 -17.77
CA ASP A 197 16.48 -17.73 -17.99
C ASP A 197 16.89 -16.36 -17.42
N ILE A 198 15.99 -15.65 -16.75
CA ILE A 198 16.25 -14.37 -16.09
C ILE A 198 16.69 -14.63 -14.65
N ASP A 199 17.81 -14.04 -14.25
CA ASP A 199 18.23 -13.97 -12.84
C ASP A 199 17.55 -12.76 -12.18
N PHE A 200 16.42 -13.02 -11.51
CA PHE A 200 15.68 -11.98 -10.81
C PHE A 200 16.38 -11.50 -9.53
N GLU A 201 17.21 -12.34 -8.91
CA GLU A 201 17.97 -11.95 -7.72
C GLU A 201 18.98 -10.86 -8.10
N GLU A 202 19.74 -11.07 -9.18
CA GLU A 202 20.67 -10.06 -9.72
C GLU A 202 19.95 -8.74 -10.07
N ILE A 203 18.82 -8.80 -10.78
CA ILE A 203 18.05 -7.60 -11.16
C ILE A 203 17.54 -6.83 -9.93
N PHE A 204 17.05 -7.52 -8.91
CA PHE A 204 16.50 -6.86 -7.72
C PHE A 204 17.58 -6.35 -6.77
N GLU A 205 18.75 -6.98 -6.74
CA GLU A 205 19.94 -6.44 -6.07
C GLU A 205 20.39 -5.14 -6.75
N GLU A 206 20.44 -5.09 -8.08
CA GLU A 206 20.77 -3.86 -8.84
C GLU A 206 19.79 -2.72 -8.52
N TYR A 207 18.49 -3.02 -8.39
CA TYR A 207 17.47 -2.03 -8.03
C TYR A 207 17.68 -1.41 -6.64
N GLU A 208 18.35 -2.12 -5.74
CA GLU A 208 18.59 -1.72 -4.36
C GLU A 208 20.00 -1.13 -4.13
N GLU A 209 20.82 -0.97 -5.17
CA GLU A 209 22.12 -0.30 -5.04
C GLU A 209 21.99 1.16 -4.57
N ASP A 210 20.89 1.82 -4.91
CA ASP A 210 20.58 3.21 -4.52
C ASP A 210 19.84 3.34 -3.17
N ILE A 211 19.92 2.33 -2.27
CA ILE A 211 19.33 2.43 -0.93
C ILE A 211 19.93 3.62 -0.18
N VAL A 212 19.03 4.47 0.34
CA VAL A 212 19.43 5.61 1.17
C VAL A 212 19.23 5.23 2.64
N GLU A 213 20.34 5.13 3.37
CA GLU A 213 20.27 5.16 4.84
C GLU A 213 19.94 6.59 5.28
N LYS A 214 18.72 6.81 5.78
CA LYS A 214 18.29 8.07 6.39
C LYS A 214 18.16 7.90 7.90
N GLU A 215 18.45 8.97 8.64
CA GLU A 215 18.21 9.05 10.09
C GLU A 215 16.72 8.83 10.43
N GLU A 216 16.43 8.49 11.69
CA GLU A 216 15.11 8.16 12.22
C GLU A 216 14.14 9.35 12.06
N LYS A 217 13.38 9.37 10.94
CA LYS A 217 12.34 10.39 10.65
C LYS A 217 10.93 9.90 10.94
N ILE A 218 10.76 8.68 11.44
CA ILE A 218 9.46 8.04 11.54
C ILE A 218 9.25 7.58 12.98
N HIS A 219 8.30 8.24 13.64
CA HIS A 219 7.93 7.95 15.01
C HIS A 219 6.63 7.14 15.04
N ALA A 220 6.63 6.04 15.78
CA ALA A 220 5.48 5.17 15.96
C ALA A 220 5.17 5.02 17.46
N THR A 221 4.02 5.52 17.92
CA THR A 221 3.66 5.43 19.34
C THR A 221 2.41 4.59 19.58
N SER A 222 2.34 4.03 20.78
CA SER A 222 1.15 3.38 21.31
C SER A 222 1.18 3.42 22.85
N PHE A 223 0.02 3.41 23.48
CA PHE A 223 -0.10 3.26 24.94
C PHE A 223 0.06 1.79 25.40
N ASP A 224 -0.12 0.81 24.50
CA ASP A 224 -0.02 -0.62 24.79
C ASP A 224 1.38 -1.18 24.49
N MET A 225 2.06 -1.71 25.51
CA MET A 225 3.35 -2.40 25.34
C MET A 225 3.28 -3.59 24.39
N LYS A 226 2.13 -4.26 24.25
CA LYS A 226 1.97 -5.38 23.31
C LYS A 226 2.06 -4.91 21.87
N GLU A 227 1.48 -3.75 21.56
CA GLU A 227 1.55 -3.10 20.26
C GLU A 227 2.98 -2.67 19.95
N ILE A 228 3.67 -2.02 20.89
CA ILE A 228 5.10 -1.68 20.74
C ILE A 228 5.96 -2.92 20.43
N ASN A 229 5.71 -4.04 21.12
CA ASN A 229 6.41 -5.30 20.83
C ASN A 229 6.04 -5.89 19.46
N ALA A 230 4.81 -5.69 18.97
CA ALA A 230 4.39 -6.11 17.64
C ALA A 230 5.10 -5.26 16.56
N ILE A 231 5.11 -3.93 16.71
CA ILE A 231 5.84 -2.99 15.83
C ILE A 231 7.30 -3.43 15.69
N LYS A 232 7.99 -3.61 16.82
CA LYS A 232 9.41 -4.02 16.84
C LYS A 232 9.67 -5.33 16.10
N LYS A 233 8.79 -6.33 16.26
CA LYS A 233 8.94 -7.63 15.59
C LYS A 233 8.65 -7.52 14.10
N ASN A 234 7.57 -6.85 13.72
CA ASN A 234 7.20 -6.64 12.32
C ASN A 234 8.29 -5.82 11.58
N ALA A 235 8.77 -4.73 12.18
CA ALA A 235 9.84 -3.90 11.61
C ALA A 235 11.16 -4.68 11.45
N LYS A 236 11.46 -5.60 12.38
CA LYS A 236 12.62 -6.49 12.24
C LYS A 236 12.45 -7.47 11.07
N ILE A 237 11.26 -8.03 10.87
CA ILE A 237 10.98 -8.93 9.73
C ILE A 237 11.02 -8.14 8.41
N ALA A 238 10.58 -6.89 8.42
CA ALA A 238 10.65 -5.98 7.28
C ALA A 238 12.08 -5.51 6.95
N ASN A 239 13.05 -5.72 7.85
CA ASN A 239 14.41 -5.15 7.79
C ASN A 239 14.46 -3.61 7.77
N ILE A 240 13.54 -2.98 8.50
CA ILE A 240 13.39 -1.52 8.61
C ILE A 240 13.38 -1.03 10.07
N ASN A 241 13.86 -1.85 11.01
CA ASN A 241 13.82 -1.50 12.42
C ASN A 241 14.74 -0.32 12.79
N LYS A 242 15.75 0.00 11.98
CA LYS A 242 16.72 1.07 12.31
C LYS A 242 16.20 2.45 11.91
N GLU A 243 15.20 2.49 11.06
CA GLU A 243 14.61 3.69 10.48
C GLU A 243 13.36 4.14 11.24
N LEU A 244 12.94 3.36 12.24
CA LEU A 244 11.76 3.58 13.06
C LEU A 244 12.11 3.86 14.51
N GLU A 245 11.65 4.98 15.04
CA GLU A 245 11.62 5.21 16.47
C GLU A 245 10.25 4.83 17.03
N PHE A 246 10.18 3.71 17.74
CA PHE A 246 8.95 3.30 18.42
C PHE A 246 9.06 3.48 19.93
N SER A 247 8.04 4.08 20.53
CA SER A 247 8.02 4.31 21.98
C SER A 247 6.62 4.16 22.56
N ARG A 248 6.54 3.60 23.76
CA ARG A 248 5.28 3.63 24.52
C ARG A 248 5.02 5.06 25.00
N LYS A 249 3.90 5.64 24.59
CA LYS A 249 3.52 7.00 24.95
C LYS A 249 1.99 7.11 24.94
N ASP A 250 1.45 7.74 25.99
CA ASP A 250 0.04 8.13 26.00
C ASP A 250 -0.13 9.44 25.25
N ILE A 251 -1.28 9.64 24.62
CA ILE A 251 -1.56 10.80 23.77
C ILE A 251 -1.38 12.11 24.55
N ASP A 252 -1.83 12.16 25.80
CA ASP A 252 -1.70 13.29 26.73
C ASP A 252 -0.24 13.74 27.00
N TYR A 253 0.77 13.01 26.52
CA TYR A 253 2.19 13.27 26.76
C TYR A 253 3.02 13.37 25.47
N LEU A 254 2.39 13.64 24.33
CA LEU A 254 3.11 13.82 23.07
C LEU A 254 3.95 15.10 23.07
N ASP A 255 3.45 16.19 23.64
CA ASP A 255 4.15 17.45 23.91
C ASP A 255 5.40 17.33 24.81
N GLN A 256 5.48 16.27 25.62
CA GLN A 256 6.70 15.95 26.38
C GLN A 256 7.77 15.24 25.55
N LYS A 257 7.37 14.71 24.38
CA LYS A 257 8.29 14.02 23.46
C LYS A 257 8.68 14.92 22.29
N PHE A 258 7.75 15.70 21.78
CA PHE A 258 7.93 16.51 20.59
C PHE A 258 7.70 17.98 20.90
N GLU A 259 8.56 18.83 20.36
CA GLU A 259 8.46 20.29 20.43
C GLU A 259 7.35 20.81 19.48
N GLU A 260 7.02 22.09 19.65
CA GLU A 260 6.03 22.77 18.82
C GLU A 260 6.41 22.69 17.34
N GLY A 261 5.54 22.12 16.51
CA GLY A 261 5.77 21.95 15.08
C GLY A 261 6.99 21.09 14.71
N GLU A 262 7.50 20.25 15.62
CA GLU A 262 8.60 19.32 15.31
C GLU A 262 8.20 18.27 14.27
N ILE A 263 6.96 17.78 14.34
CA ILE A 263 6.42 16.77 13.42
C ILE A 263 5.96 17.45 12.13
N ASP A 264 6.52 17.03 10.99
CA ASP A 264 6.09 17.57 9.69
C ASP A 264 4.69 17.07 9.33
N ILE A 265 4.39 15.79 9.59
CA ILE A 265 3.10 15.19 9.26
C ILE A 265 2.69 14.10 10.25
N ILE A 266 1.44 14.18 10.73
CA ILE A 266 0.76 13.05 11.35
C ILE A 266 -0.01 12.30 10.27
N VAL A 267 0.26 10.99 10.15
CA VAL A 267 -0.51 10.07 9.32
C VAL A 267 -0.93 8.88 10.16
N SER A 268 -2.23 8.70 10.39
CA SER A 268 -2.69 7.66 11.32
C SER A 268 -4.08 7.13 11.00
N TYR A 269 -4.33 5.86 11.33
CA TYR A 269 -5.69 5.31 11.39
C TYR A 269 -6.20 5.40 12.83
N LEU A 270 -7.16 6.31 13.07
CA LEU A 270 -7.69 6.54 14.40
C LEU A 270 -8.54 5.35 14.86
N PRO A 271 -8.24 4.76 16.04
CA PRO A 271 -9.13 3.82 16.67
C PRO A 271 -10.40 4.55 17.16
N ARG A 272 -11.40 3.78 17.61
CA ARG A 272 -12.56 4.37 18.30
C ARG A 272 -12.12 4.91 19.66
N LEU A 273 -12.00 6.23 19.74
CA LEU A 273 -11.64 6.96 20.95
C LEU A 273 -12.90 7.46 21.67
N ASN A 274 -12.81 7.64 22.99
CA ASN A 274 -13.80 8.42 23.72
C ASN A 274 -13.55 9.93 23.52
N GLU A 275 -14.56 10.75 23.84
CA GLU A 275 -14.53 12.20 23.64
C GLU A 275 -13.30 12.86 24.28
N LYS A 276 -12.92 12.44 25.49
CA LYS A 276 -11.75 12.98 26.20
C LYS A 276 -10.44 12.70 25.43
N LEU A 277 -10.21 11.46 25.03
CA LEU A 277 -8.99 11.08 24.31
C LEU A 277 -8.94 11.69 22.90
N LEU A 278 -10.09 11.84 22.25
CA LEU A 278 -10.16 12.48 20.94
C LEU A 278 -9.84 13.98 21.05
N HIS A 279 -10.39 14.66 22.05
CA HIS A 279 -10.05 16.04 22.35
C HIS A 279 -8.55 16.21 22.61
N GLU A 280 -7.97 15.33 23.44
CA GLU A 280 -6.54 15.38 23.74
C GLU A 280 -5.68 15.12 22.51
N PHE A 281 -6.05 14.16 21.65
CA PHE A 281 -5.37 13.94 20.38
C PHE A 281 -5.33 15.21 19.54
N TYR A 282 -6.46 15.89 19.37
CA TYR A 282 -6.49 17.12 18.58
C TYR A 282 -5.66 18.24 19.22
N HIS A 283 -5.76 18.42 20.54
CA HIS A 283 -4.93 19.39 21.27
C HIS A 283 -3.44 19.15 21.03
N GLN A 284 -2.98 17.92 21.21
CA GLN A 284 -1.58 17.54 21.06
C GLN A 284 -1.11 17.62 19.61
N ALA A 285 -1.93 17.14 18.66
CA ALA A 285 -1.63 17.20 17.23
C ALA A 285 -1.55 18.63 16.71
N GLU A 286 -2.38 19.54 17.24
CA GLU A 286 -2.33 20.96 16.90
C GLU A 286 -1.00 21.57 17.33
N TYR A 287 -0.52 21.26 18.54
CA TYR A 287 0.76 21.77 19.02
C TYR A 287 1.97 21.20 18.28
N ILE A 288 2.07 19.87 18.14
CA ILE A 288 3.32 19.22 17.69
C ILE A 288 3.47 19.14 16.16
N ALA A 289 2.38 19.20 15.38
CA ALA A 289 2.41 18.85 13.96
C ALA A 289 2.11 20.02 13.03
N LYS A 290 2.77 20.03 11.86
CA LYS A 290 2.49 21.00 10.78
C LYS A 290 1.30 20.59 9.93
N LYS A 291 1.17 19.29 9.64
CA LYS A 291 0.07 18.69 8.87
C LYS A 291 -0.51 17.50 9.61
N VAL A 292 -1.83 17.31 9.53
CA VAL A 292 -2.51 16.17 10.13
C VAL A 292 -3.46 15.55 9.11
N VAL A 293 -3.20 14.30 8.76
CA VAL A 293 -4.03 13.50 7.86
C VAL A 293 -4.42 12.21 8.56
N ILE A 294 -5.72 12.01 8.76
CA ILE A 294 -6.22 10.87 9.52
C ILE A 294 -7.16 10.04 8.68
N LEU A 295 -7.11 8.72 8.88
CA LEU A 295 -8.13 7.81 8.41
C LEU A 295 -9.10 7.54 9.56
N VAL A 296 -10.40 7.57 9.27
CA VAL A 296 -11.46 7.36 10.26
C VAL A 296 -12.58 6.46 9.71
N ASP A 297 -13.42 5.95 10.61
CA ASP A 297 -14.66 5.26 10.24
C ASP A 297 -15.65 6.23 9.55
N GLU A 298 -16.55 5.69 8.72
CA GLU A 298 -17.56 6.45 7.97
C GLU A 298 -18.49 7.27 8.88
N ASP A 299 -18.76 6.80 10.10
CA ASP A 299 -19.63 7.43 11.10
C ASP A 299 -18.91 8.41 12.05
N PHE A 300 -17.60 8.63 11.86
CA PHE A 300 -16.79 9.48 12.74
C PHE A 300 -17.22 10.97 12.73
N GLU A 301 -17.35 11.56 13.92
CA GLU A 301 -17.68 12.99 14.07
C GLU A 301 -16.42 13.85 13.96
N THR A 302 -16.47 14.92 13.18
CA THR A 302 -15.31 15.75 12.86
C THR A 302 -15.25 17.07 13.62
N GLU A 303 -16.32 17.45 14.31
CA GLU A 303 -16.40 18.70 15.06
C GLU A 303 -15.43 18.68 16.25
N ASN A 304 -14.54 19.66 16.31
CA ASN A 304 -13.57 19.86 17.38
C ASN A 304 -13.09 21.33 17.37
N PRO A 305 -12.48 21.83 18.46
CA PRO A 305 -12.08 23.24 18.54
C PRO A 305 -10.72 23.57 17.88
N TYR A 306 -9.96 22.57 17.42
CA TYR A 306 -8.57 22.74 16.95
C TYR A 306 -8.43 22.69 15.43
N PHE A 307 -9.29 21.91 14.75
CA PHE A 307 -9.16 21.64 13.32
C PHE A 307 -10.50 21.73 12.57
N GLU A 308 -10.44 22.27 11.36
CA GLU A 308 -11.46 22.11 10.32
C GLU A 308 -11.04 21.03 9.32
N VAL A 309 -12.02 20.32 8.73
CA VAL A 309 -11.76 19.39 7.63
C VAL A 309 -11.59 20.20 6.34
N GLU A 310 -10.36 20.29 5.84
CA GLU A 310 -10.04 21.00 4.59
C GLU A 310 -10.50 20.20 3.37
N LYS A 311 -10.30 18.88 3.44
CA LYS A 311 -10.62 17.93 2.37
C LYS A 311 -10.98 16.59 2.99
N GLU A 312 -11.89 15.87 2.35
CA GLU A 312 -12.16 14.47 2.66
C GLU A 312 -12.19 13.62 1.39
N LYS A 313 -11.94 12.32 1.55
CA LYS A 313 -11.96 11.34 0.47
C LYS A 313 -12.31 9.95 1.01
N ASP A 314 -13.17 9.24 0.31
CA ASP A 314 -13.49 7.85 0.64
C ASP A 314 -12.37 6.89 0.22
N LEU A 315 -12.07 5.94 1.09
CA LEU A 315 -11.18 4.82 0.85
C LEU A 315 -11.87 3.52 1.26
N TYR A 316 -12.01 2.59 0.31
CA TYR A 316 -12.72 1.34 0.54
C TYR A 316 -11.76 0.25 1.00
N ILE A 317 -12.05 -0.36 2.15
CA ILE A 317 -11.29 -1.48 2.73
C ILE A 317 -12.20 -2.69 2.79
N GLY A 318 -12.09 -3.56 1.78
CA GLY A 318 -13.05 -4.66 1.61
C GLY A 318 -14.44 -4.11 1.33
N THR A 319 -15.40 -4.41 2.20
CA THR A 319 -16.78 -3.90 2.12
C THR A 319 -17.02 -2.64 2.94
N SER A 320 -16.06 -2.22 3.76
CA SER A 320 -16.19 -1.04 4.61
C SER A 320 -15.66 0.21 3.91
N VAL A 321 -16.36 1.33 4.10
CA VAL A 321 -15.87 2.66 3.70
C VAL A 321 -15.17 3.30 4.90
N LYS A 322 -14.03 3.92 4.63
CA LYS A 322 -13.33 4.81 5.56
C LYS A 322 -13.19 6.17 4.90
N ARG A 323 -12.98 7.22 5.70
CA ARG A 323 -12.71 8.57 5.20
C ARG A 323 -11.30 8.97 5.55
N ILE A 324 -10.55 9.44 4.55
CA ILE A 324 -9.31 10.18 4.75
C ILE A 324 -9.71 11.64 4.97
N LEU A 325 -9.29 12.23 6.07
CA LEU A 325 -9.53 13.63 6.41
C LEU A 325 -8.19 14.36 6.45
N TRP A 326 -8.10 15.44 5.67
CA TRP A 326 -7.01 16.40 5.75
C TRP A 326 -7.46 17.53 6.66
N LEU A 327 -6.77 17.71 7.77
CA LEU A 327 -7.14 18.66 8.79
C LEU A 327 -6.32 19.93 8.66
N LYS A 328 -7.01 21.07 8.80
CA LYS A 328 -6.40 22.40 8.80
C LYS A 328 -6.63 23.05 10.16
N LYS A 329 -5.58 23.60 10.76
CA LYS A 329 -5.64 24.24 12.07
C LYS A 329 -6.60 25.43 12.02
N ILE A 330 -7.46 25.53 13.02
CA ILE A 330 -8.30 26.71 13.25
C ILE A 330 -7.38 27.77 13.87
N PRO A 331 -7.25 28.97 13.27
CA PRO A 331 -6.45 30.03 13.87
C PRO A 331 -6.99 30.36 15.27
N GLU A 332 -6.10 30.54 16.25
CA GLU A 332 -6.51 31.10 17.54
C GLU A 332 -7.24 32.43 17.30
N LYS A 333 -8.42 32.57 17.91
CA LYS A 333 -9.12 33.84 17.90
C LYS A 333 -8.40 34.75 18.91
N ASP A 334 -7.72 35.77 18.38
CA ASP A 334 -7.13 36.89 19.15
C ASP A 334 -8.11 37.50 20.17
#